data_AF-A0A9R0TA45-F1
#
_entry.id   AF-A0A9R0TA45-F1
#
_cell.length_a   1.000
_cell.length_b   1.000
_cell.length_c   1.000
_cell.angle_alpha   90.00
_cell.angle_beta   90.00
_cell.angle_gamma   90.00
#
_symmetry.space_group_name_H-M   'P 1'
#
loop_
_entity.id
_entity.type
_entity.pdbx_description
1 polymer ?
#
loop_
_entity_poly.entity_id
_entity_poly.type
_entity_poly.pdbx_seq_one_letter_code
_entity_poly.pdbx_strand_id
1 'polypeptide(L)'
;MLGTLALSVGAAVGMEFWARWAHRALWHASLWDMHESHHLPRDGPFELNDVFAIVNAVPAMALLAFGFFNRGLVPGLCFGAVSTTAPSPSSIT
;
A
#
# COMPACT_ATOMS: atom_id res chain seq x y z
N MET A 1 -9.46 -12.03 15.82
CA MET A 1 -9.73 -12.48 14.44
C MET A 1 -10.71 -11.59 13.70
N LEU A 2 -11.93 -11.34 14.21
CA LEU A 2 -12.92 -10.49 13.52
C LEU A 2 -12.42 -9.07 13.17
N GLY A 3 -11.70 -8.41 14.08
CA GLY A 3 -11.14 -7.08 13.82
C GLY A 3 -10.13 -7.06 12.67
N THR A 4 -9.17 -7.99 12.67
CA THR A 4 -8.20 -8.16 11.57
C THR A 4 -8.91 -8.46 10.25
N LEU A 5 -9.91 -9.35 10.25
CA LEU A 5 -10.69 -9.66 9.06
C LEU A 5 -11.41 -8.42 8.52
N ALA A 6 -12.04 -7.63 9.39
CA ALA A 6 -12.69 -6.38 9.01
C ALA A 6 -11.69 -5.37 8.44
N LEU A 7 -10.48 -5.26 9.01
CA LEU A 7 -9.41 -4.41 8.47
C LEU A 7 -8.95 -4.90 7.09
N SER A 8 -8.75 -6.20 6.89
CA SER A 8 -8.33 -6.74 5.59
C SER A 8 -9.39 -6.52 4.50
N VAL A 9 -10.66 -6.80 4.79
CA VAL A 9 -11.76 -6.57 3.84
C VAL A 9 -11.94 -5.07 3.58
N GLY A 10 -11.94 -4.25 4.63
CA GLY A 10 -12.03 -2.80 4.52
C GLY A 10 -10.89 -2.21 3.70
N ALA A 11 -9.66 -2.70 3.90
CA ALA A 11 -8.50 -2.30 3.11
C ALA A 11 -8.65 -2.69 1.64
N ALA A 12 -9.07 -3.92 1.32
CA ALA A 12 -9.28 -4.36 -0.06
C ALA A 12 -10.32 -3.49 -0.79
N VAL A 13 -11.47 -3.23 -0.14
CA VAL A 13 -12.53 -2.38 -0.69
C VAL A 13 -12.06 -0.94 -0.84
N GLY A 14 -11.42 -0.37 0.20
CA GLY A 14 -10.90 0.98 0.16
C GLY A 14 -9.85 1.19 -0.92
N MET A 15 -8.93 0.24 -1.07
CA MET A 15 -7.89 0.27 -2.10
C MET A 15 -8.46 0.17 -3.51
N GLU A 16 -9.54 -0.60 -3.73
CA GLU A 16 -10.22 -0.65 -5.03
C GLU A 16 -10.78 0.74 -5.43
N PHE A 17 -11.47 1.41 -4.51
CA PHE A 17 -12.00 2.76 -4.77
C PHE A 17 -10.88 3.79 -4.94
N TRP A 18 -9.85 3.73 -4.10
CA TRP A 18 -8.68 4.60 -4.20
C TRP A 18 -7.97 4.40 -5.54
N ALA A 19 -7.69 3.17 -5.95
CA ALA A 19 -7.01 2.86 -7.20
C ALA A 19 -7.79 3.35 -8.41
N ARG A 20 -9.12 3.11 -8.45
CA ARG A 20 -9.98 3.62 -9.53
C ARG A 20 -9.95 5.14 -9.62
N TRP A 21 -10.05 5.82 -8.48
CA TRP A 21 -10.01 7.28 -8.44
C TRP A 21 -8.63 7.81 -8.83
N ALA A 22 -7.56 7.31 -8.23
CA ALA A 22 -6.19 7.75 -8.50
C ALA A 22 -5.81 7.52 -9.97
N HIS A 23 -6.16 6.37 -10.53
CA HIS A 23 -5.92 6.07 -11.94
C HIS A 23 -6.61 7.08 -12.86
N ARG A 24 -7.89 7.38 -12.63
CA ARG A 24 -8.65 8.29 -13.49
C ARG A 24 -8.31 9.77 -13.26
N ALA A 25 -8.16 10.18 -12.00
CA ALA A 25 -8.10 11.59 -11.60
C ALA A 25 -6.68 12.11 -11.38
N LEU A 26 -5.69 11.23 -11.16
CA LEU A 26 -4.29 11.61 -11.01
C LEU A 26 -3.48 11.11 -12.20
N TRP A 27 -3.43 9.79 -12.43
CA TRP A 27 -2.54 9.18 -13.43
C TRP A 27 -2.93 9.54 -14.86
N HIS A 28 -4.23 9.60 -15.16
CA HIS A 28 -4.75 10.04 -16.46
C HIS A 28 -4.97 11.56 -16.58
N ALA A 29 -4.57 12.34 -15.57
CA ALA A 29 -4.73 13.78 -15.59
C ALA A 29 -3.38 14.48 -15.34
N SER A 30 -3.12 14.92 -14.10
CA SER A 30 -1.92 15.70 -13.77
C SER A 30 -0.62 14.90 -13.78
N LEU A 31 -0.67 13.57 -13.77
CA LEU A 31 0.50 12.68 -13.78
C LEU A 31 0.60 11.84 -15.06
N TRP A 32 -0.05 12.28 -16.15
CA TRP A 32 -0.06 11.56 -17.44
C TRP A 32 1.35 11.29 -17.96
N ASP A 33 2.24 12.27 -17.91
CA ASP A 33 3.61 12.12 -18.43
C ASP A 33 4.35 10.93 -17.78
N MET A 34 4.05 10.62 -16.52
CA MET A 34 4.62 9.46 -15.82
C MET A 34 3.90 8.15 -16.17
N HIS A 35 2.62 8.22 -16.52
CA HIS A 35 1.75 7.06 -16.76
C HIS A 35 1.67 6.64 -18.23
N GLU A 36 2.00 7.52 -19.17
CA GLU A 36 1.88 7.28 -20.62
C GLU A 36 2.62 6.03 -21.07
N SER A 37 3.83 5.79 -20.54
CA SER A 37 4.63 4.59 -20.86
C SER A 37 3.86 3.28 -20.63
N HIS A 38 2.95 3.23 -19.66
CA HIS A 38 2.12 2.06 -19.38
C HIS A 38 1.09 1.75 -20.49
N HIS A 39 0.66 2.76 -21.26
CA HIS A 39 -0.29 2.61 -22.37
C HIS A 39 0.40 2.30 -23.70
N LEU A 40 1.71 2.42 -23.76
CA LEU A 40 2.52 2.16 -24.94
C LEU A 40 3.12 0.75 -24.90
N PRO A 41 3.59 0.21 -26.05
CA PRO A 41 4.39 -1.00 -26.04
C PRO A 41 5.65 -0.81 -25.20
N ARG A 42 5.84 -1.71 -24.23
CA ARG A 42 6.98 -1.68 -23.30
C ARG A 42 8.31 -1.70 -24.04
N ASP A 43 9.20 -0.79 -23.65
CA ASP A 43 10.57 -0.70 -24.16
C ASP A 43 11.59 -0.91 -23.02
N GLY A 44 12.46 -1.91 -23.15
CA GLY A 44 13.46 -2.23 -22.14
C GLY A 44 12.90 -2.78 -20.82
N PRO A 45 13.72 -2.87 -19.74
CA PRO A 45 13.32 -3.44 -18.45
C PRO A 45 12.65 -2.45 -17.48
N PHE A 46 12.77 -1.14 -17.70
CA PHE A 46 12.25 -0.09 -16.81
C PHE A 46 11.41 0.92 -17.60
N GLU A 47 10.34 1.41 -16.98
CA GLU A 47 9.44 2.42 -17.53
C GLU A 47 9.31 3.60 -16.57
N LEU A 48 8.99 4.80 -17.08
CA LEU A 48 8.73 5.95 -16.20
C LEU A 48 7.55 5.67 -15.25
N ASN A 49 6.61 4.82 -15.68
CA ASN A 49 5.49 4.35 -14.86
C ASN A 49 5.94 3.59 -13.60
N ASP A 50 7.16 3.01 -13.56
CA ASP A 50 7.68 2.32 -12.37
C ASP A 50 7.80 3.25 -11.15
N VAL A 51 7.84 4.57 -11.36
CA VAL A 51 7.79 5.54 -10.26
C VAL A 51 6.51 5.39 -9.44
N PHE A 52 5.37 5.04 -10.05
CA PHE A 52 4.14 4.79 -9.29
C PHE A 52 4.28 3.56 -8.38
N ALA A 53 4.98 2.52 -8.82
CA ALA A 53 5.23 1.35 -7.97
C ALA A 53 6.04 1.77 -6.73
N ILE A 54 7.09 2.57 -6.91
CA ILE A 54 7.94 3.06 -5.81
C ILE A 54 7.14 3.98 -4.87
N VAL A 55 6.42 4.97 -5.42
CA VAL A 55 5.65 5.96 -4.66
C VAL A 55 4.55 5.30 -3.81
N ASN A 56 3.97 4.19 -4.26
CA ASN A 56 2.97 3.45 -3.48
C ASN A 56 3.60 2.43 -2.52
N ALA A 57 4.62 1.69 -2.97
CA ALA A 57 5.23 0.62 -2.19
C ALA A 57 6.04 1.15 -1.00
N VAL A 58 6.82 2.23 -1.17
CA VAL A 58 7.71 2.74 -0.12
C VAL A 58 6.91 3.20 1.11
N PRO A 59 5.85 4.04 1.00
CA PRO A 59 5.02 4.40 2.14
C PRO A 59 4.31 3.19 2.77
N ALA A 60 3.82 2.25 1.96
CA ALA A 60 3.17 1.04 2.47
C ALA A 60 4.14 0.19 3.30
N MET A 61 5.34 -0.07 2.79
CA MET A 61 6.39 -0.80 3.52
C MET A 61 6.81 -0.06 4.80
N ALA A 62 6.94 1.28 4.74
CA ALA A 62 7.30 2.07 5.91
C ALA A 62 6.23 1.99 7.00
N LEU A 63 4.94 2.02 6.64
CA LEU A 63 3.83 1.85 7.59
C LEU A 63 3.78 0.44 8.19
N LEU A 64 4.00 -0.59 7.37
CA LEU A 64 4.09 -1.97 7.85
C LEU A 64 5.27 -2.13 8.82
N ALA A 65 6.45 -1.61 8.47
CA ALA A 65 7.62 -1.65 9.34
C ALA A 65 7.39 -0.88 10.64
N PHE A 66 6.82 0.33 10.56
CA PHE A 66 6.43 1.12 11.72
C PHE A 66 5.48 0.33 12.63
N GLY A 67 4.46 -0.30 12.04
CA GLY A 67 3.50 -1.11 12.78
C GLY A 67 4.11 -2.36 13.41
N PHE A 68 5.10 -2.97 12.76
CA PHE A 68 5.80 -4.14 13.28
C PHE A 68 6.72 -3.81 14.47
N PHE A 69 7.45 -2.69 14.40
CA PHE A 69 8.45 -2.34 15.42
C PHE A 69 7.91 -1.52 16.61
N ASN A 70 6.67 -1.00 16.54
CA ASN A 70 6.11 -0.14 17.58
C ASN A 70 4.89 -0.79 18.26
N ARG A 71 4.68 -0.46 19.54
CA ARG A 71 3.54 -0.95 20.33
C ARG A 71 2.44 0.10 20.39
N GLY A 72 1.19 -0.36 20.40
CA GLY A 72 0.02 0.50 20.54
C GLY A 72 -0.95 0.36 19.37
N LEU A 73 -2.13 0.97 19.53
CA LEU A 73 -3.22 0.84 18.57
C LEU A 73 -2.86 1.40 17.18
N VAL A 74 -2.25 2.59 17.12
CA VAL A 74 -1.89 3.23 15.85
C VAL A 74 -0.88 2.39 15.06
N PRO A 75 0.27 1.95 15.64
CA PRO A 75 1.14 0.98 15.00
C PRO A 75 0.43 -0.31 14.57
N GLY A 76 -0.42 -0.89 15.42
CA GLY A 76 -1.19 -2.08 15.08
C GLY A 76 -2.05 -1.89 13.83
N LEU A 77 -2.75 -0.75 13.73
CA LEU A 77 -3.53 -0.38 12.54
C LEU A 77 -2.65 -0.25 11.29
N CYS A 78 -1.46 0.35 11.40
CA CYS A 78 -0.51 0.44 10.29
C CYS A 78 -0.01 -0.93 9.81
N PHE A 79 0.16 -1.90 10.71
CA PHE A 79 0.51 -3.28 10.36
C PHE A 79 -0.69 -4.09 9.81
N GLY A 80 -1.92 -3.64 10.06
CA GLY A 80 -3.14 -4.38 9.72
C GLY A 80 -3.59 -5.36 10.81
N ALA A 81 -3.20 -5.15 12.07
CA ALA A 81 -3.61 -5.95 13.21
C ALA A 81 -4.33 -5.13 14.27
N VAL A 82 -5.42 -5.67 14.82
CA VAL A 82 -6.04 -5.10 16.03
C VAL A 82 -5.30 -5.65 17.24
N SER A 83 -4.06 -5.17 17.45
CA SER A 83 -3.22 -5.55 18.57
C SER A 83 -2.62 -4.32 19.23
N THR A 84 -2.71 -4.25 20.57
CA THR A 84 -2.00 -3.25 21.38
C THR A 84 -0.59 -3.73 21.74
N THR A 85 -0.28 -5.01 21.48
CA THR A 85 1.03 -5.61 21.67
C THR A 85 1.73 -5.76 20.31
N ALA A 86 3.00 -5.34 20.24
CA ALA A 86 3.83 -5.65 19.08
C ALA A 86 3.96 -7.18 18.95
N PRO A 87 3.94 -7.73 17.73
CA PRO A 87 4.26 -9.14 17.52
C PRO A 87 5.66 -9.42 18.07
N SER A 88 5.79 -10.44 18.91
CA SER A 88 7.12 -10.86 19.38
C SER A 88 7.84 -11.54 18.21
N PRO A 89 9.13 -11.25 17.94
CA PRO A 89 9.90 -12.01 16.96
C PRO A 89 9.84 -13.53 17.20
N SER A 90 9.65 -13.96 18.45
CA SER A 90 9.50 -15.36 18.84
C SER A 90 8.13 -15.98 18.59
N SER A 91 7.15 -15.23 18.06
CA SER A 91 5.79 -15.72 17.77
C SER A 91 5.54 -16.07 16.29
N ILE A 92 6.58 -16.00 15.45
CA ILE A 92 6.51 -16.25 14.00
C ILE A 92 7.20 -17.57 13.61
N THR A 93 7.78 -18.30 14.56
CA THR A 93 8.22 -19.71 14.39
C THR A 93 7.12 -20.67 14.84
#